data_AF-A0A971UBF8-F1
#
_entry.id   AF-A0A971UBF8-F1
#
_cell.length_a   1.000
_cell.length_b   1.000
_cell.length_c   1.000
_cell.angle_alpha   90.00
_cell.angle_beta   90.00
_cell.angle_gamma   90.00
#
_symmetry.space_group_name_H-M   'P 1'
#
loop_
_entity.id
_entity.type
_entity.pdbx_description
1 polymer ?
#
loop_
_entity_poly.entity_id
_entity_poly.type
_entity_poly.pdbx_seq_one_letter_code
_entity_poly.pdbx_strand_id
1 'polypeptide(L)'
;MSRFVQLHLLTSYPPANLNRDDLGRPKTAKVGGVDRLRTSSQANKRAWRTSEIFESNIKNGIRTKMIGVDAFNKLSAFPALSRTIKEDIAGNIAQVFGKLKNNSLELETLVFISDTELSKIDDIINSYSNGLSGATEESNSLGVKLFTILSSDIQSTLNPLI
;
A
#
# COMPACT_ATOMS: atom_id res chain seq x y z
N MET A 1 2.62 33.86 -7.66
CA MET A 1 2.15 32.63 -8.36
C MET A 1 0.92 32.10 -7.64
N SER A 2 -0.06 31.54 -8.36
CA SER A 2 -1.24 30.93 -7.72
C SER A 2 -0.86 29.60 -7.05
N ARG A 3 -1.48 29.29 -5.92
CA ARG A 3 -1.21 28.06 -5.13
C ARG A 3 -2.21 26.93 -5.38
N PHE A 4 -3.32 27.23 -6.05
CA PHE A 4 -4.46 26.32 -6.19
C PHE A 4 -4.85 26.17 -7.66
N VAL A 5 -5.08 24.92 -8.05
CA VAL A 5 -5.65 24.55 -9.34
C VAL A 5 -7.02 23.91 -9.07
N GLN A 6 -8.07 24.45 -9.69
CA GLN A 6 -9.43 23.94 -9.60
C GLN A 6 -9.86 23.36 -10.94
N LEU A 7 -10.40 22.15 -10.93
CA LEU A 7 -10.88 21.44 -12.10
C LEU A 7 -12.38 21.19 -11.97
N HIS A 8 -13.16 21.67 -12.93
CA HIS A 8 -14.62 21.51 -12.98
C HIS A 8 -14.98 20.76 -14.26
N LEU A 9 -15.68 19.63 -14.13
CA LEU A 9 -16.06 18.79 -15.25
C LEU A 9 -17.56 18.52 -15.23
N LEU A 10 -18.19 18.64 -16.40
CA LEU A 10 -19.54 18.17 -16.66
C LEU A 10 -19.45 17.00 -17.65
N THR A 11 -19.68 15.79 -17.15
CA THR A 11 -19.56 14.55 -17.93
C THR A 11 -20.93 13.88 -18.02
N SER A 12 -21.39 13.65 -19.24
CA SER A 12 -22.58 12.83 -19.51
C SER A 12 -22.17 11.37 -19.64
N TYR A 13 -22.97 10.47 -19.09
CA TYR A 13 -22.79 9.02 -19.21
C TYR A 13 -24.03 8.42 -19.86
N PRO A 14 -23.87 7.40 -20.73
CA PRO A 14 -25.02 6.62 -21.20
C PRO A 14 -25.67 5.87 -20.01
N PRO A 15 -26.86 5.25 -20.21
CA PRO A 15 -27.48 4.44 -19.16
C PRO A 15 -26.52 3.38 -18.62
N ALA A 16 -26.01 3.61 -17.40
CA ALA A 16 -24.98 2.77 -16.78
C ALA A 16 -25.07 2.85 -15.25
N ASN A 17 -24.73 1.76 -14.58
CA ASN A 17 -24.62 1.69 -13.12
C ASN A 17 -23.15 1.81 -12.70
N LEU A 18 -22.61 3.03 -12.80
CA LEU A 18 -21.18 3.35 -12.63
C LEU A 18 -20.65 3.04 -11.22
N ASN A 19 -21.50 3.14 -10.20
CA ASN A 19 -21.10 2.98 -8.81
C ASN A 19 -22.31 2.52 -7.98
N ARG A 20 -22.16 1.36 -7.32
CA ARG A 20 -23.23 0.67 -6.59
C ARG A 20 -23.11 0.82 -5.08
N ASP A 21 -24.20 0.60 -4.37
CA ASP A 21 -24.22 0.35 -2.93
C ASP A 21 -24.09 -1.15 -2.61
N ASP A 22 -24.13 -1.48 -1.33
CA ASP A 22 -23.95 -2.85 -0.84
C ASP A 22 -25.10 -3.79 -1.26
N LEU A 23 -26.23 -3.23 -1.71
CA LEU A 23 -27.38 -3.96 -2.26
C LEU A 23 -27.39 -3.99 -3.81
N GLY A 24 -26.33 -3.48 -4.45
CA GLY A 24 -26.19 -3.43 -5.90
C GLY A 24 -26.95 -2.29 -6.60
N ARG A 25 -27.61 -1.41 -5.85
CA ARG A 25 -28.38 -0.29 -6.41
C ARG A 25 -27.42 0.86 -6.77
N PRO A 26 -27.75 1.69 -7.78
CA PRO A 26 -26.95 2.88 -8.07
C PRO A 26 -26.88 3.79 -6.85
N LYS A 27 -25.67 4.26 -6.52
CA LYS A 27 -25.48 5.15 -5.39
C LYS A 27 -26.10 6.52 -5.68
N THR A 28 -26.86 7.06 -4.74
CA THR A 28 -27.57 8.34 -4.90
C THR A 28 -27.15 9.38 -3.84
N ALA A 29 -27.57 10.63 -4.06
CA ALA A 29 -27.55 11.71 -3.07
C ALA A 29 -28.67 12.71 -3.34
N LYS A 30 -29.17 13.39 -2.30
CA LYS A 30 -30.13 14.49 -2.45
C LYS A 30 -29.40 15.79 -2.77
N VAL A 31 -29.79 16.43 -3.87
CA VAL A 31 -29.26 17.75 -4.27
C VAL A 31 -30.43 18.62 -4.70
N GLY A 32 -30.67 19.71 -3.96
CA GLY A 32 -31.83 20.59 -4.22
C GLY A 32 -33.18 19.87 -4.03
N GLY A 33 -33.29 18.98 -3.05
CA GLY A 33 -34.52 18.24 -2.73
C GLY A 33 -34.80 17.00 -3.59
N VAL A 34 -34.10 16.82 -4.71
CA VAL A 34 -34.28 15.68 -5.62
C VAL A 34 -33.13 14.68 -5.52
N ASP A 35 -33.43 13.40 -5.74
CA ASP A 35 -32.41 12.35 -5.77
C ASP A 35 -31.64 12.40 -7.09
N ARG A 36 -30.32 12.33 -7.01
CA ARG A 36 -29.42 12.26 -8.17
C ARG A 36 -28.49 11.06 -8.03
N LEU A 37 -28.13 10.46 -9.16
CA LEU A 37 -27.04 9.48 -9.20
C LEU A 37 -25.73 10.13 -8.78
N ARG A 38 -24.91 9.37 -8.06
CA ARG A 38 -23.63 9.85 -7.54
C ARG A 38 -22.55 8.80 -7.70
N THR A 39 -21.46 9.20 -8.34
CA THR A 39 -20.20 8.46 -8.28
C THR A 39 -19.43 8.90 -7.03
N SER A 40 -19.01 7.92 -6.22
CA SER A 40 -18.26 8.23 -5.02
C SER A 40 -16.85 8.77 -5.35
N SER A 41 -16.33 9.67 -4.52
CA SER A 41 -15.01 10.26 -4.75
C SER A 41 -13.92 9.18 -4.74
N GLN A 42 -14.06 8.17 -3.88
CA GLN A 42 -13.15 7.02 -3.84
C GLN A 42 -13.18 6.18 -5.13
N ALA A 43 -14.34 6.02 -5.77
CA ALA A 43 -14.45 5.29 -7.03
C ALA A 43 -13.70 6.01 -8.15
N ASN A 44 -13.92 7.33 -8.29
CA ASN A 44 -13.19 8.15 -9.27
C ASN A 44 -11.69 8.17 -8.98
N LYS A 45 -11.27 8.39 -7.73
CA LYS A 45 -9.86 8.38 -7.34
C LYS A 45 -9.19 7.04 -7.62
N ARG A 46 -9.88 5.92 -7.39
CA ARG A 46 -9.34 4.59 -7.71
C ARG A 46 -9.22 4.42 -9.23
N ALA A 47 -10.27 4.75 -9.99
CA ALA A 47 -10.26 4.66 -11.44
C ALA A 47 -9.11 5.46 -12.06
N TRP A 48 -8.82 6.65 -11.52
CA TRP A 48 -7.66 7.43 -11.96
C TRP A 48 -6.34 6.76 -11.60
N ARG A 49 -6.15 6.33 -10.34
CA ARG A 49 -4.88 5.69 -9.91
C ARG A 49 -4.56 4.41 -10.66
N THR A 50 -5.57 3.63 -11.04
CA THR A 50 -5.40 2.37 -11.76
C THR A 50 -5.62 2.52 -13.27
N SER A 51 -5.55 3.75 -13.79
CA SER A 51 -5.60 3.99 -15.24
C SER A 51 -4.20 3.89 -15.82
N GLU A 52 -4.09 3.39 -17.06
CA GLU A 52 -2.81 3.24 -17.76
C GLU A 52 -2.04 4.57 -17.83
N ILE A 53 -2.74 5.69 -18.05
CA ILE A 53 -2.14 7.02 -18.08
C ILE A 53 -1.50 7.36 -16.74
N PHE A 54 -2.17 7.07 -15.63
CA PHE A 54 -1.64 7.36 -14.31
C PHE A 54 -0.46 6.43 -13.98
N GLU A 55 -0.60 5.12 -14.21
CA GLU A 55 0.44 4.14 -13.90
C GLU A 55 1.71 4.34 -14.74
N SER A 56 1.57 4.76 -16.00
CA SER A 56 2.73 5.05 -16.88
C SER A 56 3.47 6.33 -16.52
N ASN A 57 2.82 7.30 -15.87
CA ASN A 57 3.40 8.61 -15.57
C ASN A 57 3.73 8.80 -14.09
N ILE A 58 3.10 8.04 -13.19
CA ILE A 58 3.24 8.17 -11.74
C ILE A 58 3.45 6.79 -11.13
N LYS A 59 4.59 6.65 -10.46
CA LYS A 59 4.91 5.52 -9.60
C LYS A 59 3.95 5.46 -8.41
N ASN A 60 3.06 4.48 -8.43
CA ASN A 60 1.99 4.33 -7.44
C ASN A 60 2.36 3.28 -6.41
N GLY A 61 2.24 3.64 -5.13
CA GLY A 61 2.30 2.66 -4.07
C GLY A 61 1.16 1.64 -4.11
N ILE A 62 1.37 0.50 -3.46
CA ILE A 62 0.42 -0.60 -3.36
C ILE A 62 -0.37 -0.48 -2.06
N ARG A 63 -1.70 -0.60 -2.15
CA ARG A 63 -2.57 -0.70 -0.99
C ARG A 63 -2.87 -2.17 -0.69
N THR A 64 -2.30 -2.74 0.36
CA THR A 64 -2.37 -4.18 0.66
C THR A 64 -2.45 -4.46 2.17
N LYS A 65 -2.87 -5.68 2.52
CA LYS A 65 -2.67 -6.29 3.85
C LYS A 65 -1.63 -7.42 3.82
N MET A 66 -1.18 -7.78 2.63
CA MET A 66 -0.47 -9.02 2.34
C MET A 66 1.05 -8.85 2.31
N ILE A 67 1.59 -7.72 2.77
CA ILE A 67 3.03 -7.44 2.62
C ILE A 67 3.92 -8.51 3.27
N GLY A 68 3.50 -9.08 4.41
CA GLY A 68 4.21 -10.20 5.03
C GLY A 68 4.16 -11.47 4.17
N VAL A 69 3.00 -11.77 3.59
CA VAL A 69 2.85 -12.91 2.67
C VAL A 69 3.70 -12.71 1.41
N ASP A 70 3.70 -11.50 0.85
CA ASP A 70 4.50 -11.14 -0.32
C ASP A 70 6.01 -11.27 -0.01
N ALA A 71 6.45 -10.79 1.15
CA ALA A 71 7.83 -10.95 1.62
C ALA A 71 8.21 -12.43 1.80
N PHE A 72 7.34 -13.24 2.40
CA PHE A 72 7.55 -14.68 2.56
C PHE A 72 7.67 -15.40 1.20
N ASN A 73 6.82 -15.04 0.24
CA ASN A 73 6.87 -15.58 -1.11
C ASN A 73 8.19 -15.22 -1.80
N LYS A 74 8.66 -13.98 -1.67
CA LYS A 74 9.98 -13.58 -2.21
C LYS A 74 11.13 -14.34 -1.53
N LEU A 75 11.09 -14.51 -0.21
CA LEU A 75 12.08 -15.29 0.54
C LEU A 75 12.08 -16.78 0.18
N SER A 76 10.99 -17.29 -0.41
CA SER A 76 10.92 -18.68 -0.87
C SER A 76 11.93 -18.99 -1.99
N ALA A 77 12.42 -17.97 -2.70
CA ALA A 77 13.50 -18.09 -3.67
C ALA A 77 14.86 -18.49 -3.04
N PHE A 78 15.02 -18.39 -1.72
CA PHE A 78 16.26 -18.75 -1.01
C PHE A 78 16.11 -20.08 -0.27
N PRO A 79 16.56 -21.22 -0.83
CA PRO A 79 16.38 -22.54 -0.23
C PRO A 79 17.23 -22.77 1.03
N ALA A 80 18.28 -21.97 1.22
CA ALA A 80 19.15 -22.05 2.40
C ALA A 80 18.44 -21.64 3.71
N LEU A 81 17.35 -20.88 3.63
CA LEU A 81 16.56 -20.46 4.78
C LEU A 81 15.47 -21.49 5.08
N SER A 82 15.35 -21.88 6.36
CA SER A 82 14.24 -22.73 6.82
C SER A 82 12.92 -21.97 6.74
N ARG A 83 11.82 -22.71 6.69
CA ARG A 83 10.47 -22.11 6.66
C ARG A 83 10.20 -21.22 7.87
N THR A 84 10.57 -21.65 9.07
CA THR A 84 10.36 -20.89 10.31
C THR A 84 11.11 -19.56 10.28
N ILE A 85 12.36 -19.55 9.80
CA ILE A 85 13.14 -18.31 9.65
C ILE A 85 12.48 -17.36 8.65
N LYS A 86 11.95 -17.88 7.54
CA LYS A 86 11.23 -17.06 6.55
C LYS A 86 9.96 -16.45 7.15
N GLU A 87 9.20 -17.21 7.93
CA GLU A 87 8.00 -16.73 8.62
C GLU A 87 8.34 -15.61 9.62
N ASP A 88 9.42 -15.76 10.39
CA ASP A 88 9.89 -14.73 11.32
C ASP A 88 10.32 -13.44 10.60
N ILE A 89 11.15 -13.54 9.55
CA ILE A 89 11.60 -12.38 8.78
C ILE A 89 10.41 -11.66 8.15
N ALA A 90 9.52 -12.39 7.48
CA ALA A 90 8.33 -11.84 6.85
C ALA A 90 7.39 -11.18 7.86
N GLY A 91 7.21 -11.80 9.03
CA GLY A 91 6.42 -11.26 10.14
C GLY A 91 7.01 -9.95 10.65
N ASN A 92 8.32 -9.90 10.87
CA ASN A 92 9.02 -8.68 11.30
C ASN A 92 8.89 -7.55 10.28
N ILE A 93 9.04 -7.83 8.97
CA ILE A 93 8.84 -6.84 7.91
C ILE A 93 7.41 -6.29 7.96
N ALA A 94 6.40 -7.16 8.03
CA ALA A 94 5.01 -6.74 8.08
C ALA A 94 4.69 -5.90 9.32
N GLN A 95 5.23 -6.26 10.48
CA GLN A 95 5.01 -5.57 11.75
C GLN A 95 5.45 -4.10 11.74
N VAL A 96 6.36 -3.71 10.84
CA VAL A 96 6.75 -2.30 10.67
C VAL A 96 5.58 -1.47 10.11
N PHE A 97 4.72 -2.05 9.28
CA PHE A 97 3.60 -1.36 8.67
C PHE A 97 2.30 -1.46 9.49
N GLY A 98 2.18 -2.46 10.37
CA GLY A 98 1.03 -2.58 11.24
C GLY A 98 0.95 -3.90 11.99
N LYS A 99 -0.11 -4.07 12.78
CA LYS A 99 -0.33 -5.29 13.56
C LYS A 99 -0.71 -6.46 12.66
N LEU A 100 -0.09 -7.62 12.90
CA LEU A 100 -0.45 -8.88 12.26
C LEU A 100 -1.75 -9.45 12.83
N LYS A 101 -2.52 -10.11 11.97
CA LYS A 101 -3.66 -10.93 12.37
C LYS A 101 -3.14 -12.18 13.08
N ASN A 102 -3.91 -12.68 14.06
CA ASN A 102 -3.54 -13.86 14.84
C ASN A 102 -3.15 -15.04 13.94
N ASN A 103 -1.96 -15.61 14.19
CA ASN A 103 -1.40 -16.74 13.44
C ASN A 103 -1.35 -16.53 11.92
N SER A 104 -1.11 -15.30 11.45
CA SER A 104 -1.02 -14.96 10.03
C SER A 104 0.08 -13.94 9.77
N LEU A 105 0.59 -13.92 8.53
CA LEU A 105 1.48 -12.88 7.99
C LEU A 105 0.71 -11.70 7.36
N GLU A 106 -0.63 -11.77 7.37
CA GLU A 106 -1.51 -10.69 6.94
C GLU A 106 -1.68 -9.65 8.06
N LEU A 107 -1.71 -8.37 7.68
CA LEU A 107 -2.02 -7.26 8.57
C LEU A 107 -3.50 -7.19 8.92
N GLU A 108 -3.84 -6.71 10.13
CA GLU A 108 -5.23 -6.43 10.51
C GLU A 108 -5.83 -5.30 9.66
N THR A 109 -5.01 -4.30 9.33
CA THR A 109 -5.41 -3.07 8.62
C THR A 109 -4.78 -2.96 7.24
N LEU A 110 -5.47 -2.26 6.33
CA LEU A 110 -4.93 -1.93 5.01
C LEU A 110 -3.86 -0.85 5.15
N VAL A 111 -2.69 -1.11 4.59
CA VAL A 111 -1.59 -0.14 4.51
C VAL A 111 -1.37 0.28 3.07
N PHE A 112 -0.76 1.44 2.88
CA PHE A 112 -0.30 1.91 1.58
C PHE A 112 1.22 1.97 1.62
N ILE A 113 1.87 1.25 0.71
CA ILE A 113 3.31 1.08 0.68
C ILE A 113 3.80 1.65 -0.64
N SER A 114 4.64 2.68 -0.58
CA SER A 114 5.24 3.32 -1.73
C SER A 114 6.27 2.44 -2.42
N ASP A 115 6.57 2.73 -3.69
CA ASP A 115 7.57 1.99 -4.46
C ASP A 115 8.98 2.04 -3.84
N THR A 116 9.32 3.13 -3.17
CA THR A 116 10.59 3.27 -2.45
C THR A 116 10.67 2.33 -1.26
N GLU A 117 9.58 2.19 -0.50
CA GLU A 117 9.48 1.25 0.61
C GLU A 117 9.52 -0.20 0.12
N LEU A 118 8.83 -0.51 -0.99
CA LEU A 118 8.90 -1.83 -1.62
C LEU A 118 10.32 -2.18 -2.07
N SER A 119 11.04 -1.21 -2.65
CA SER A 119 12.44 -1.41 -3.06
C SER A 119 13.35 -1.69 -1.86
N LYS A 120 13.17 -0.96 -0.75
CA LYS A 120 13.92 -1.19 0.50
C LYS A 120 13.62 -2.58 1.09
N ILE A 121 12.38 -3.04 1.04
CA ILE A 121 12.01 -4.40 1.46
C ILE A 121 12.74 -5.43 0.59
N ASP A 122 12.79 -5.21 -0.72
CA ASP A 122 13.46 -6.11 -1.65
C ASP A 122 14.97 -6.15 -1.42
N ASP A 123 15.61 -5.02 -1.13
CA ASP A 123 17.02 -4.96 -0.74
C ASP A 123 17.29 -5.79 0.53
N ILE A 124 16.43 -5.66 1.55
CA ILE A 124 16.52 -6.44 2.78
C ILE A 124 16.37 -7.93 2.47
N ILE A 125 15.37 -8.32 1.68
CA ILE A 125 15.13 -9.72 1.32
C ILE A 125 16.33 -10.29 0.55
N ASN A 126 16.88 -9.52 -0.40
CA ASN A 126 18.03 -9.91 -1.20
C ASN A 126 19.33 -10.02 -0.38
N SER A 127 19.45 -9.28 0.74
CA SER A 127 20.62 -9.41 1.63
C SER A 127 20.77 -10.82 2.21
N TYR A 128 19.69 -11.61 2.27
CA TYR A 128 19.70 -13.00 2.74
C TYR A 128 20.08 -14.04 1.66
N SER A 129 20.36 -13.62 0.43
CA SER A 129 20.66 -14.51 -0.72
C SER A 129 21.92 -15.37 -0.53
N ASN A 130 22.91 -14.91 0.23
CA ASN A 130 24.18 -15.62 0.47
C ASN A 130 24.19 -16.47 1.76
N GLY A 131 23.02 -16.77 2.32
CA GLY A 131 22.89 -17.54 3.56
C GLY A 131 22.98 -16.70 4.84
N LEU A 132 22.78 -17.35 6.00
CA LEU A 132 22.72 -16.73 7.35
C LEU A 132 23.96 -15.91 7.76
N SER A 133 25.03 -15.92 6.97
CA SER A 133 26.23 -15.08 7.14
C SER A 133 25.93 -13.57 7.13
N GLY A 134 24.79 -13.15 6.58
CA GLY A 134 24.29 -11.76 6.63
C GLY A 134 23.34 -11.48 7.80
N ALA A 135 22.95 -12.49 8.58
CA ALA A 135 22.09 -12.33 9.75
C ALA A 135 22.93 -12.14 11.03
N THR A 136 23.77 -11.11 11.07
CA THR A 136 24.39 -10.64 12.31
C THR A 136 23.39 -9.81 13.12
N GLU A 137 23.70 -9.44 14.37
CA GLU A 137 22.91 -8.48 15.17
C GLU A 137 22.55 -7.19 14.40
N GLU A 138 23.31 -6.86 13.35
CA GLU A 138 23.01 -5.77 12.42
C GLU A 138 21.74 -5.97 11.58
N SER A 139 21.28 -7.20 11.34
CA SER A 139 20.04 -7.49 10.60
C SER A 139 18.78 -7.31 11.44
N ASN A 140 18.88 -7.60 12.74
CA ASN A 140 17.91 -7.10 13.74
C ASN A 140 18.01 -5.58 13.88
N SER A 141 19.21 -5.01 13.82
CA SER A 141 19.40 -3.56 13.70
C SER A 141 18.84 -2.99 12.41
N LEU A 142 18.72 -3.76 11.32
CA LEU A 142 18.15 -3.35 10.03
C LEU A 142 16.62 -3.37 10.08
N GLY A 143 15.99 -4.29 10.81
CA GLY A 143 14.58 -4.18 11.20
C GLY A 143 14.32 -2.91 12.02
N VAL A 144 15.22 -2.59 12.97
CA VAL A 144 15.18 -1.34 13.77
C VAL A 144 15.53 -0.10 12.93
N LYS A 145 16.47 -0.20 11.98
CA LYS A 145 16.84 0.89 11.04
C LYS A 145 15.75 1.09 10.01
N LEU A 146 15.05 0.05 9.56
CA LEU A 146 13.88 0.16 8.70
C LEU A 146 12.73 0.81 9.48
N PHE A 147 12.51 0.43 10.74
CA PHE A 147 11.59 1.14 11.63
C PHE A 147 11.99 2.63 11.80
N THR A 148 13.28 2.94 11.93
CA THR A 148 13.79 4.32 12.09
C THR A 148 13.70 5.13 10.79
N ILE A 149 14.05 4.54 9.65
CA ILE A 149 14.05 5.15 8.31
C ILE A 149 12.61 5.34 7.81
N LEU A 150 11.74 4.36 8.01
CA LEU A 150 10.32 4.47 7.66
C LEU A 150 9.61 5.46 8.60
N SER A 151 9.98 5.50 9.89
CA SER A 151 9.47 6.54 10.81
C SER A 151 9.93 7.94 10.43
N SER A 152 11.16 8.13 9.94
CA SER A 152 11.65 9.43 9.48
C SER A 152 11.07 9.85 8.13
N ASP A 153 10.86 8.91 7.21
CA ASP A 153 10.19 9.17 5.92
C ASP A 153 8.69 9.48 6.12
N ILE A 154 8.01 8.80 7.05
CA ILE A 154 6.63 9.12 7.45
C ILE A 154 6.55 10.51 8.13
N GLN A 155 7.50 10.86 9.00
CA GLN A 155 7.53 12.19 9.63
C GLN A 155 7.88 13.30 8.63
N SER A 156 8.79 13.08 7.69
CA SER A 156 9.16 14.07 6.67
C SER A 156 8.08 14.29 5.60
N THR A 157 7.23 13.29 5.35
CA THR A 157 6.05 13.40 4.47
C THR A 157 4.83 14.03 5.17
N LEU A 158 4.76 14.00 6.51
CA LEU A 158 3.75 14.69 7.32
C LEU A 158 4.11 16.16 7.62
N ASN A 159 5.40 16.51 7.68
CA ASN A 159 5.87 17.86 7.99
C ASN A 159 5.68 18.97 6.95
N PRO A 160 5.38 18.76 5.65
CA PRO A 160 5.13 19.86 4.72
C PRO A 160 3.64 20.26 4.64
N LEU A 161 2.78 19.71 5.51
CA LEU A 161 1.35 20.03 5.58
C LEU A 161 0.92 20.74 6.88
N ILE A 162 1.87 21.32 7.62
CA ILE A 162 1.64 22.34 8.65
C ILE A 162 2.34 23.63 8.24
#